data_AF-A0A426ZNT5-F1
#
_entry.id   AF-A0A426ZNT5-F1
#
_cell.length_a   1.000
_cell.length_b   1.000
_cell.length_c   1.000
_cell.angle_alpha   90.00
_cell.angle_beta   90.00
_cell.angle_gamma   90.00
#
_symmetry.space_group_name_H-M   'P 1'
#
loop_
_entity.id
_entity.type
_entity.pdbx_description
1 polymer ?
#
loop_
_entity_poly.entity_id
_entity_poly.type
_entity_poly.pdbx_seq_one_letter_code
_entity_poly.pdbx_strand_id
1 'polypeptide(L)' 'LIFLSYRKVLACVVCGRLKSAFQIASRSGSVADVEYVAHQASVANALPVVDMCRQWLSKYKFGV' A
#
# COMPACT_ATOMS: atom_id res chain seq x y z
N LEU A 1 -8.14 -15.91 -2.53
CA LEU A 1 -7.76 -15.04 -1.39
C LEU A 1 -7.18 -13.69 -1.81
N ILE A 2 -6.27 -13.62 -2.80
CA ILE A 2 -5.61 -12.37 -3.26
C ILE A 2 -6.61 -11.33 -3.85
N PHE A 3 -7.61 -11.77 -4.62
CA PHE A 3 -8.61 -10.89 -5.24
C PHE A 3 -9.46 -10.07 -4.25
N LEU A 4 -9.70 -10.59 -3.05
CA LEU A 4 -10.50 -9.90 -2.03
C LEU A 4 -9.73 -8.74 -1.41
N SER A 5 -8.42 -8.92 -1.20
CA SER A 5 -7.53 -7.89 -0.66
C SER A 5 -7.37 -6.74 -1.65
N TYR A 6 -7.17 -7.04 -2.94
CA TYR A 6 -7.10 -6.04 -4.00
C TYR A 6 -8.34 -5.13 -4.05
N ARG A 7 -9.55 -5.73 -4.03
CA ARG A 7 -10.83 -4.98 -4.01
C ARG A 7 -10.93 -4.03 -2.80
N LYS A 8 -10.44 -4.46 -1.63
CA LYS A 8 -10.44 -3.64 -0.40
C LYS A 8 -9.41 -2.52 -0.45
N VAL A 9 -8.20 -2.80 -0.94
CA VAL A 9 -7.15 -1.78 -1.14
C VAL A 9 -7.66 -0.70 -2.08
N LEU A 10 -8.24 -1.08 -3.22
CA LEU A 10 -8.79 -0.13 -4.19
C LEU A 10 -9.90 0.73 -3.59
N ALA A 11 -10.85 0.14 -2.86
CA ALA A 11 -11.89 0.89 -2.18
C ALA A 11 -11.32 1.90 -1.16
N CYS A 12 -10.31 1.51 -0.39
CA CYS A 12 -9.66 2.42 0.55
C CYS A 12 -8.93 3.56 -0.15
N VAL A 13 -8.25 3.30 -1.27
CA VAL A 13 -7.59 4.32 -2.08
C VAL A 13 -8.60 5.32 -2.64
N VAL A 14 -9.69 4.84 -3.24
CA VAL A 14 -10.75 5.70 -3.81
C VAL A 14 -11.39 6.59 -2.73
N CYS A 15 -11.55 6.07 -1.51
CA CYS A 15 -12.05 6.86 -0.38
C CYS A 15 -11.00 7.78 0.28
N GLY A 16 -9.77 7.88 -0.25
CA GLY A 16 -8.68 8.67 0.35
C GLY A 16 -8.09 8.08 1.65
N ARG A 17 -8.49 6.87 2.05
CA ARG A 17 -8.00 6.17 3.25
C ARG A 17 -6.72 5.40 2.95
N LEU A 18 -5.68 6.13 2.53
CA LEU A 18 -4.42 5.58 2.02
C LEU A 18 -3.64 4.78 3.08
N LYS A 19 -3.66 5.21 4.34
CA LYS A 19 -3.03 4.45 5.44
C LYS A 19 -3.68 3.07 5.65
N SER A 20 -5.01 2.99 5.59
CA SER A 20 -5.74 1.72 5.68
C SER A 20 -5.50 0.85 4.45
N ALA A 21 -5.44 1.45 3.26
CA ALA A 21 -5.08 0.75 2.04
C ALA A 21 -3.69 0.07 2.18
N PHE A 22 -2.69 0.82 2.66
CA PHE A 22 -1.35 0.29 2.94
C PHE A 22 -1.38 -0.83 3.98
N GLN A 23 -2.12 -0.70 5.08
CA GLN A 23 -2.21 -1.73 6.12
C GLN A 23 -2.79 -3.04 5.57
N ILE A 24 -3.76 -2.97 4.67
CA ILE A 24 -4.34 -4.17 4.03
C ILE A 24 -3.33 -4.79 3.06
N ALA A 25 -2.69 -3.97 2.22
CA ALA A 25 -1.70 -4.40 1.23
C ALA A 25 -0.45 -5.04 1.87
N SER A 26 0.07 -4.43 2.93
CA SER A 26 1.23 -4.93 3.67
C SER A 26 0.93 -6.24 4.41
N ARG A 27 -0.26 -6.37 5.00
CA ARG A 27 -0.71 -7.61 5.67
C ARG A 27 -0.94 -8.76 4.71
N SER A 28 -1.35 -8.49 3.47
CA SER A 28 -1.51 -9.53 2.45
C SER A 28 -0.17 -9.97 1.82
N GLY A 29 0.94 -9.28 2.12
CA GLY A 29 2.24 -9.54 1.51
C GLY A 29 2.29 -9.17 0.02
N SER A 30 1.33 -8.38 -0.46
CA SER A 30 1.19 -8.06 -1.89
C SER A 30 2.03 -6.85 -2.26
N VAL A 31 3.20 -7.11 -2.85
CA VAL A 31 4.11 -6.06 -3.34
C VAL A 31 3.41 -5.13 -4.33
N ALA A 32 2.64 -5.69 -5.27
CA ALA A 32 1.91 -4.93 -6.27
C ALA A 32 0.89 -3.96 -5.63
N ASP A 33 0.17 -4.41 -4.60
CA ASP A 33 -0.80 -3.54 -3.90
C ASP A 33 -0.08 -2.41 -3.13
N VAL A 34 1.08 -2.70 -2.52
CA VAL A 34 1.86 -1.68 -1.80
C VAL A 34 2.45 -0.66 -2.78
N GLU A 35 2.95 -1.09 -3.93
CA GLU A 35 3.44 -0.18 -4.99
C GLU A 35 2.30 0.68 -5.55
N TYR A 36 1.11 0.10 -5.76
CA TYR A 36 -0.08 0.86 -6.15
C TYR A 36 -0.45 1.93 -5.11
N VAL A 37 -0.50 1.57 -3.81
CA VAL A 37 -0.79 2.53 -2.74
C VAL A 37 0.29 3.61 -2.65
N ALA A 38 1.57 3.27 -2.86
CA ALA A 38 2.66 4.25 -2.87
C ALA A 38 2.49 5.28 -3.98
N HIS A 39 2.12 4.84 -5.19
CA HIS A 39 1.86 5.74 -6.31
C HIS A 39 0.68 6.67 -6.01
N GLN A 40 -0.43 6.12 -5.53
CA GLN A 40 -1.63 6.90 -5.19
C GLN A 40 -1.39 7.88 -4.05
N ALA A 41 -0.61 7.47 -3.04
CA ALA A 41 -0.20 8.36 -1.95
C ALA A 41 0.72 9.49 -2.44
N SER A 42 1.61 9.22 -3.40
CA SER A 42 2.45 10.24 -4.01
C SER A 42 1.62 11.27 -4.78
N VAL A 43 0.65 10.81 -5.58
CA VAL A 43 -0.28 11.69 -6.33
C VAL A 43 -1.13 12.53 -5.36
N ALA A 44 -1.55 11.96 -4.24
CA ALA A 44 -2.30 12.66 -3.21
C ALA A 44 -1.44 13.52 -2.26
N ASN A 45 -0.12 13.64 -2.48
CA ASN A 45 0.84 14.29 -1.58
C ASN A 45 0.80 13.76 -0.11
N ALA A 46 0.35 12.52 0.08
CA ALA A 46 0.34 11.83 1.36
C ALA A 46 1.73 11.22 1.66
N LEU A 47 2.76 12.09 1.76
CA LEU A 47 4.16 11.71 1.97
C LEU A 47 4.36 10.68 3.12
N PRO A 48 3.67 10.78 4.27
CA PRO A 48 3.83 9.78 5.34
C PRO A 48 3.46 8.36 4.91
N VAL A 49 2.47 8.19 4.02
CA VAL A 49 2.07 6.87 3.51
C VAL A 49 3.06 6.39 2.46
N VAL A 50 3.62 7.29 1.65
CA VAL A 50 4.69 6.96 0.69
C VAL A 50 5.90 6.40 1.43
N ASP A 51 6.33 7.03 2.52
CA ASP A 51 7.47 6.58 3.32
C ASP A 51 7.21 5.21 3.96
N MET A 52 6.00 4.97 4.47
CA MET A 52 5.60 3.66 4.98
C MET A 52 5.68 2.57 3.90
N CYS A 53 5.19 2.86 2.69
CA CYS A 53 5.25 1.92 1.57
C CYS A 53 6.70 1.63 1.17
N ARG A 54 7.54 2.66 1.06
CA ARG A 54 8.97 2.51 0.73
C ARG A 54 9.72 1.68 1.77
N GLN A 55 9.49 1.95 3.06
CA GLN A 55 10.12 1.19 4.14
C GLN A 55 9.69 -0.28 4.11
N TRP A 56 8.40 -0.54 3.89
CA TRP A 56 7.89 -1.91 3.77
C TRP A 56 8.49 -2.64 2.57
N LEU A 57 8.54 -1.98 1.40
CA LEU A 57 9.14 -2.54 0.18
C LEU A 57 10.63 -2.81 0.36
N SER A 58 11.35 -1.94 1.06
CA SER A 58 12.76 -2.15 1.39
C SER A 58 12.94 -3.40 2.25
N LYS A 59 12.12 -3.57 3.30
CA LYS A 59 12.16 -4.79 4.13
C LYS A 59 11.82 -6.04 3.34
N TYR A 60 10.82 -5.98 2.48
CA TYR A 60 10.40 -7.12 1.66
C TYR A 60 11.46 -7.52 0.62
N LYS A 61 12.16 -6.56 0.02
CA LYS A 61 13.20 -6.81 -1.00
C LYS A 61 14.54 -7.25 -0.41
N PHE A 62 14.91 -6.76 0.77
CA PHE A 62 16.23 -6.98 1.36
C PHE A 62 16.23 -7.92 2.58
N GLY A 63 15.07 -8.38 3.04
CA GLY A 63 14.97 -9.45 4.05
C GLY A 63 15.69 -9.16 5.37
N VAL A 64 15.62 -7.92 5.86
CA VAL A 64 16.09 -7.55 7.21
C VAL A 64 14.93 -7.65 8.20
#